data_AF-A0A5J4QJ24-F1
#
_entry.id   AF-A0A5J4QJ24-F1
#
_cell.length_a   1.000
_cell.length_b   1.000
_cell.length_c   1.000
_cell.angle_alpha   90.00
_cell.angle_beta   90.00
_cell.angle_gamma   90.00
#
_symmetry.space_group_name_H-M   'P 1'
#
loop_
_entity.id
_entity.type
_entity.pdbx_description
1 polymer ?
#
loop_
_entity_poly.entity_id
_entity_poly.type
_entity_poly.pdbx_seq_one_letter_code
_entity_poly.pdbx_strand_id
1 'polypeptide(L)'
;MGLLKENLFLINSKGEEIEVDDLFNSFDDDSDRVLANDEIGVILYTADLDLFSLDVTSNGRLIPKKVNQISRSRFGASMVRLQIGGKIASYSADTIFHVQQDDYVIKVRADKIKTGMILSTGEKVY
;
A
#
# COMPACT_ATOMS: atom_id res chain seq x y z
N MET A 1 -5.77 15.89 -6.19
CA MET A 1 -4.38 15.40 -6.41
C MET A 1 -4.46 13.90 -6.48
N GLY A 2 -4.20 13.32 -7.66
CA GLY A 2 -4.40 11.90 -7.92
C GLY A 2 -3.44 11.02 -7.13
N LEU A 3 -3.94 9.87 -6.68
CA LEU A 3 -3.09 8.78 -6.20
C LEU A 3 -2.12 8.41 -7.32
N LEU A 4 -0.82 8.37 -7.02
CA LEU A 4 0.15 7.85 -7.99
C LEU A 4 -0.15 6.36 -8.20
N LYS A 5 -0.62 6.03 -9.40
CA LYS A 5 -0.98 4.69 -9.90
C LYS A 5 0.10 3.61 -9.73
N GLU A 6 1.31 4.00 -9.34
CA GLU A 6 2.52 3.22 -9.54
C GLU A 6 2.69 2.01 -8.60
N ASN A 7 1.88 1.80 -7.56
CA ASN A 7 2.16 0.75 -6.56
C ASN A 7 1.01 -0.12 -6.08
N LEU A 8 -0.23 0.14 -6.53
CA LEU A 8 -1.39 -0.65 -6.13
C LEU A 8 -2.19 -1.02 -7.38
N PHE A 9 -1.92 -2.20 -7.92
CA PHE A 9 -2.75 -2.81 -8.95
C PHE A 9 -3.88 -3.57 -8.28
N LEU A 10 -5.08 -2.99 -8.33
CA LEU A 10 -6.31 -3.64 -7.88
C LEU A 10 -6.98 -4.31 -9.06
N ILE A 11 -7.45 -5.54 -8.85
CA ILE A 11 -8.23 -6.29 -9.82
C ILE A 11 -9.49 -6.86 -9.17
N ASN A 12 -10.50 -7.13 -9.98
CA ASN A 12 -11.66 -7.90 -9.58
C ASN A 12 -11.48 -9.42 -9.82
N SER A 13 -12.51 -10.20 -9.49
CA SER A 13 -12.53 -11.66 -9.71
C SER A 13 -12.46 -12.07 -11.18
N LYS A 14 -12.73 -11.16 -12.12
CA LYS A 14 -12.58 -11.37 -13.58
C LYS A 14 -11.18 -10.97 -14.08
N GLY A 15 -10.32 -10.43 -13.22
CA GLY A 15 -9.00 -9.92 -13.58
C GLY A 15 -9.02 -8.55 -14.24
N GLU A 16 -10.14 -7.83 -14.18
CA GLU A 16 -10.25 -6.46 -14.69
C GLU A 16 -9.66 -5.48 -13.67
N GLU A 17 -8.91 -4.49 -14.14
CA GLU A 17 -8.32 -3.44 -13.31
C GLU A 17 -9.41 -2.59 -12.65
N ILE A 18 -9.24 -2.30 -11.36
CA ILE A 18 -10.08 -1.39 -10.60
C ILE A 18 -9.29 -0.12 -10.32
N GLU A 19 -9.80 1.01 -10.81
CA GLU A 19 -9.28 2.32 -10.46
C GLU A 19 -9.65 2.67 -9.02
N VAL A 20 -8.64 3.06 -8.23
CA VAL A 20 -8.86 3.41 -6.82
C VAL A 20 -9.76 4.63 -6.70
N ASP A 21 -9.61 5.62 -7.58
CA ASP A 21 -10.46 6.82 -7.60
C ASP A 21 -11.93 6.47 -7.81
N ASP A 22 -12.23 5.58 -8.75
CA ASP A 22 -13.60 5.14 -9.04
C ASP A 22 -14.20 4.37 -7.86
N LEU A 23 -13.39 3.56 -7.18
CA LEU A 23 -13.82 2.83 -5.99
C LEU A 23 -14.26 3.78 -4.86
N PHE A 24 -13.46 4.80 -4.55
CA PHE A 24 -13.83 5.78 -3.51
C PHE A 24 -15.06 6.59 -3.91
N ASN A 25 -15.14 7.03 -5.18
CA ASN A 25 -16.29 7.79 -5.66
C ASN A 25 -17.59 6.98 -5.65
N SER A 26 -17.51 5.66 -5.87
CA SER A 26 -18.70 4.78 -5.88
C SER A 26 -19.29 4.52 -4.50
N PHE A 27 -18.52 4.74 -3.43
CA PHE A 27 -18.89 4.41 -2.05
C PHE A 27 -18.80 5.60 -1.08
N ASP A 28 -18.64 6.82 -1.58
CA ASP A 28 -18.44 8.01 -0.73
C ASP A 28 -19.64 8.26 0.23
N ASP A 29 -20.84 7.89 -0.21
CA ASP A 29 -22.10 8.02 0.55
C ASP A 29 -22.60 6.69 1.17
N ASP A 30 -21.85 5.59 1.06
CA ASP A 30 -22.25 4.27 1.58
C ASP A 30 -21.87 4.15 3.07
N SER A 31 -22.80 4.54 3.96
CA SER A 31 -22.56 4.55 5.41
C SER A 31 -22.22 3.18 6.00
N ASP A 32 -22.65 2.09 5.36
CA ASP A 32 -22.37 0.73 5.84
C ASP A 32 -20.95 0.29 5.48
N ARG A 33 -20.33 0.95 4.49
CA ARG A 33 -18.99 0.64 3.99
C ARG A 33 -17.92 1.58 4.50
N VAL A 34 -18.28 2.83 4.77
CA VAL A 34 -17.38 3.83 5.30
C VAL A 34 -17.09 3.51 6.77
N LEU A 35 -15.93 2.92 7.03
CA LEU A 35 -15.46 2.62 8.39
C LEU A 35 -15.01 3.88 9.13
N ALA A 36 -14.47 4.85 8.40
CA ALA A 36 -14.07 6.15 8.91
C ALA A 36 -14.09 7.19 7.78
N ASN A 37 -14.55 8.39 8.09
CA ASN A 37 -14.49 9.56 7.21
C ASN A 37 -14.30 10.80 8.08
N ASP A 38 -13.05 11.22 8.27
CA ASP A 38 -12.65 12.27 9.20
C ASP A 38 -11.61 13.21 8.58
N GLU A 39 -11.18 14.25 9.29
CA GLU A 39 -10.20 15.22 8.79
C GLU A 39 -8.89 14.59 8.27
N ILE A 40 -8.57 13.35 8.68
CA ILE A 40 -7.39 12.61 8.25
C ILE A 40 -7.63 11.92 6.90
N GLY A 41 -8.78 11.29 6.71
CA GLY A 41 -9.03 10.51 5.51
C GLY A 41 -10.34 9.74 5.50
N VAL A 42 -10.43 8.86 4.51
CA VAL A 42 -11.56 7.94 4.33
C VAL A 42 -11.04 6.51 4.33
N ILE A 43 -11.69 5.62 5.08
CA ILE A 43 -11.42 4.19 5.13
C ILE A 43 -12.69 3.44 4.71
N LEU A 44 -12.57 2.60 3.68
CA LEU A 44 -13.65 1.77 3.17
C LEU A 44 -13.41 0.30 3.52
N TYR A 45 -14.47 -0.38 3.96
CA TYR A 45 -14.53 -1.83 4.07
C TYR A 45 -14.73 -2.47 2.70
N THR A 46 -13.93 -3.48 2.36
CA THR A 46 -13.98 -4.12 1.03
C THR A 46 -13.92 -5.65 1.09
N ALA A 47 -14.02 -6.25 2.28
CA ALA A 47 -13.82 -7.70 2.41
C ALA A 47 -14.94 -8.52 1.73
N ASP A 48 -16.15 -7.97 1.65
CA ASP A 48 -17.31 -8.50 0.93
C ASP A 48 -17.24 -8.28 -0.59
N LEU A 49 -16.37 -7.39 -1.07
CA LEU A 49 -16.21 -7.07 -2.49
C LEU A 49 -15.16 -7.94 -3.15
N ASP A 50 -15.32 -8.27 -4.43
CA ASP A 50 -14.29 -8.92 -5.24
C ASP A 50 -13.16 -7.94 -5.58
N LEU A 51 -12.33 -7.64 -4.59
CA LEU A 51 -11.20 -6.72 -4.69
C LEU A 51 -9.89 -7.42 -4.26
N PHE A 52 -8.92 -7.46 -5.16
CA PHE A 52 -7.63 -8.11 -4.92
C PHE A 52 -6.49 -7.18 -5.34
N SER A 53 -5.43 -7.11 -4.54
CA SER A 53 -4.17 -6.48 -4.92
C SER A 53 -3.23 -7.52 -5.54
N LEU A 54 -2.48 -7.14 -6.57
CA LEU A 54 -1.45 -8.01 -7.14
C LEU A 54 -0.10 -7.78 -6.45
N ASP A 55 0.40 -8.82 -5.78
CA ASP A 55 1.75 -8.83 -5.22
C ASP A 55 2.72 -9.57 -6.17
N VAL A 56 3.87 -8.94 -6.43
CA VAL A 56 4.97 -9.56 -7.18
C VAL A 56 5.82 -10.38 -6.21
N THR A 57 5.92 -11.68 -6.46
CA THR A 57 6.80 -12.57 -5.70
C THR A 57 8.26 -12.46 -6.15
N SER A 58 9.19 -12.99 -5.36
CA SER A 58 10.63 -12.97 -5.64
C SER A 58 11.05 -13.65 -6.95
N ASN A 59 10.20 -14.51 -7.53
CA ASN A 59 10.41 -15.14 -8.82
C ASN A 59 9.65 -14.46 -9.99
N GLY A 60 9.07 -13.28 -9.75
CA GLY A 60 8.35 -12.49 -10.75
C GLY A 60 6.91 -12.93 -11.01
N ARG A 61 6.37 -13.92 -10.27
CA ARG A 61 4.94 -14.29 -10.39
C ARG A 61 4.06 -13.28 -9.67
N LEU A 62 2.92 -12.96 -10.27
CA LEU A 62 1.86 -12.16 -9.67
C LEU A 62 0.91 -13.07 -8.90
N ILE A 63 0.65 -12.74 -7.63
CA ILE A 63 -0.31 -13.45 -6.80
C ILE A 63 -1.40 -12.46 -6.35
N PRO A 64 -2.69 -12.75 -6.61
CA PRO A 64 -3.78 -11.94 -6.10
C PRO A 64 -3.93 -12.15 -4.59
N LYS A 65 -4.06 -11.04 -3.87
CA LYS A 65 -4.27 -11.01 -2.43
C LYS A 65 -5.54 -10.23 -2.13
N LYS A 66 -6.45 -10.83 -1.37
CA LYS A 66 -7.73 -10.20 -0.99
C LYS A 66 -7.48 -8.91 -0.22
N VAL A 67 -8.17 -7.83 -0.63
CA VAL A 67 -8.12 -6.53 0.05
C VAL A 67 -9.36 -6.43 0.93
N ASN A 68 -9.16 -6.37 2.25
CA ASN A 68 -10.26 -6.28 3.21
C ASN A 68 -10.66 -4.84 3.53
N GLN A 69 -9.75 -3.89 3.30
CA GLN A 69 -9.97 -2.48 3.51
C GLN A 69 -9.06 -1.65 2.59
N ILE A 70 -9.50 -0.45 2.26
CA ILE A 70 -8.70 0.53 1.54
C ILE A 70 -8.84 1.90 2.20
N SER A 71 -7.76 2.68 2.21
CA SER A 71 -7.73 4.00 2.85
C SER A 71 -7.17 5.06 1.92
N ARG A 72 -7.77 6.25 1.95
CA ARG A 72 -7.29 7.45 1.27
C ARG A 72 -7.04 8.54 2.29
N SER A 73 -5.83 9.08 2.31
CA SER A 73 -5.49 10.25 3.13
C SER A 73 -5.94 11.54 2.44
N ARG A 74 -6.44 12.51 3.22
CA ARG A 74 -6.72 13.88 2.77
C ARG A 74 -5.47 14.75 2.76
N PHE A 75 -4.42 14.36 3.47
CA PHE A 75 -3.14 15.07 3.47
C PHE A 75 -2.28 14.67 2.28
N GLY A 76 -1.62 15.67 1.67
CA GLY A 76 -0.54 15.41 0.72
C GLY A 76 0.61 14.71 1.44
N ALA A 77 0.74 13.40 1.25
CA ALA A 77 1.88 12.67 1.77
C ALA A 77 3.14 13.10 1.00
N SER A 78 4.18 13.54 1.70
CA SER A 78 5.52 13.58 1.11
C SER A 78 5.85 12.15 0.71
N MET A 79 6.14 11.92 -0.57
CA MET A 79 6.38 10.58 -1.10
C MET A 79 7.88 10.30 -1.16
N VAL A 80 8.27 9.07 -0.82
CA VAL A 80 9.65 8.58 -0.92
C VAL A 80 9.63 7.34 -1.81
N ARG A 81 10.48 7.34 -2.85
CA ARG A 81 10.67 6.18 -3.72
C ARG A 81 11.82 5.35 -3.20
N LEU A 82 11.56 4.08 -2.90
CA LEU A 82 12.53 3.14 -2.35
C LEU A 82 12.68 1.92 -3.27
N GLN A 83 13.91 1.45 -3.45
CA GLN A 83 14.18 0.14 -4.02
C GLN A 83 14.45 -0.85 -2.88
N ILE A 84 13.62 -1.89 -2.78
CA ILE A 84 13.72 -2.93 -1.76
C ILE A 84 13.81 -4.26 -2.50
N GLY A 85 14.95 -4.93 -2.39
CA GLY A 85 15.28 -6.10 -3.21
C GLY A 85 15.18 -5.75 -4.70
N GLY A 86 14.34 -6.50 -5.41
CA GLY A 86 14.02 -6.27 -6.83
C GLY A 86 12.83 -5.34 -7.08
N LYS A 87 12.17 -4.83 -6.03
CA LYS A 87 10.95 -4.01 -6.15
C LYS A 87 11.28 -2.53 -5.96
N ILE A 88 10.86 -1.71 -6.91
CA ILE A 88 10.86 -0.24 -6.77
C ILE A 88 9.43 0.19 -6.47
N ALA A 89 9.23 0.91 -5.37
CA ALA A 89 7.92 1.42 -5.00
C ALA A 89 7.97 2.78 -4.30
N SER A 90 6.88 3.53 -4.41
CA SER A 90 6.69 4.83 -3.78
C SER A 90 5.82 4.66 -2.54
N TYR A 91 6.32 5.16 -1.42
CA TYR A 91 5.68 5.09 -0.11
C TYR A 91 5.44 6.48 0.45
N SER A 92 4.48 6.63 1.35
CA SER A 92 4.39 7.85 2.15
C SER A 92 5.59 7.95 3.08
N ALA A 93 6.10 9.17 3.29
CA ALA A 93 7.28 9.43 4.13
C ALA A 93 7.14 8.93 5.57
N ASP A 94 5.92 8.77 6.07
CA ASP A 94 5.58 8.25 7.39
C ASP A 94 5.28 6.75 7.42
N THR A 95 5.27 6.06 6.26
CA THR A 95 5.14 4.59 6.21
C THR A 95 6.22 3.94 7.07
N ILE A 96 5.83 3.02 7.95
CA ILE A 96 6.73 2.34 8.88
C ILE A 96 7.21 1.01 8.28
N PHE A 97 8.52 0.86 8.20
CA PHE A 97 9.22 -0.38 7.87
C PHE A 97 9.81 -1.01 9.12
N HIS A 98 9.83 -2.34 9.14
CA HIS A 98 10.53 -3.12 10.17
C HIS A 98 11.91 -3.49 9.64
N VAL A 99 12.96 -2.93 10.22
CA VAL A 99 14.36 -3.09 9.81
C VAL A 99 15.07 -4.01 10.81
N GLN A 100 15.79 -5.01 10.29
CA GLN A 100 16.65 -5.87 11.09
C GLN A 100 17.94 -5.12 11.43
N GLN A 101 18.27 -5.09 12.73
CA GLN A 101 19.53 -4.57 13.23
C GLN A 101 20.12 -5.60 14.18
N ASP A 102 21.19 -6.26 13.74
CA ASP A 102 21.84 -7.37 14.44
C ASP A 102 20.80 -8.42 14.91
N ASP A 103 20.54 -8.51 16.21
CA ASP A 103 19.65 -9.51 16.82
C ASP A 103 18.23 -8.98 17.11
N TYR A 104 17.88 -7.76 16.69
CA TYR A 104 16.56 -7.17 16.97
C TYR A 104 15.96 -6.44 15.76
N VAL A 105 14.66 -6.12 15.88
CA VAL A 105 13.90 -5.42 14.83
C VAL A 105 13.50 -4.04 15.33
N ILE A 106 13.75 -3.01 14.51
CA ILE A 106 13.35 -1.63 14.78
C ILE A 106 12.31 -1.15 13.78
N LYS A 107 11.50 -0.18 14.21
CA LYS A 107 10.56 0.55 13.35
C LYS A 107 11.23 1.79 12.78
N VAL A 108 11.30 1.90 11.46
CA VAL A 108 11.93 3.02 10.74
C VAL A 108 10.93 3.59 9.75
N ARG A 109 10.76 4.91 9.75
CA ARG A 109 9.93 5.60 8.74
C ARG A 109 10.58 5.57 7.37
N ALA A 110 9.78 5.56 6.31
CA ALA A 110 10.23 5.56 4.92
C ALA A 110 11.23 6.68 4.61
N ASP A 111 11.04 7.88 5.15
CA ASP A 111 11.96 9.02 4.96
C ASP A 111 13.31 8.87 5.69
N LYS A 112 13.43 7.89 6.57
CA LYS A 112 14.65 7.55 7.32
C LYS A 112 15.29 6.24 6.88
N ILE A 113 14.67 5.53 5.94
CA ILE A 113 15.26 4.34 5.33
C ILE A 113 16.49 4.75 4.52
N LYS A 114 17.57 3.98 4.65
CA LYS A 114 18.84 4.21 3.97
C LYS A 114 19.26 2.99 3.17
N THR A 115 19.93 3.23 2.05
CA THR A 115 20.63 2.19 1.28
C THR A 115 21.50 1.33 2.19
N GLY A 116 21.40 0.01 2.03
CA GLY A 116 22.13 -0.97 2.84
C GLY A 116 21.36 -1.52 4.04
N MET A 117 20.26 -0.88 4.47
CA MET A 117 19.39 -1.45 5.50
C MET A 117 18.74 -2.76 5.01
N ILE A 118 18.51 -3.69 5.94
CA ILE A 118 17.87 -4.98 5.67
C ILE A 118 16.53 -4.98 6.40
N LEU A 119 15.43 -5.23 5.68
CA LEU A 119 14.12 -5.37 6.30
C LEU A 119 14.03 -6.68 7.10
N SER A 120 13.09 -6.75 8.03
CA SER A 120 12.76 -8.00 8.74
C SER A 120 12.35 -9.16 7.82
N THR A 121 11.99 -8.86 6.56
CA THR A 121 11.75 -9.86 5.50
C THR A 121 13.03 -10.45 4.90
N GLY A 122 14.21 -9.91 5.25
CA GLY A 122 15.52 -10.24 4.67
C GLY A 122 15.86 -9.44 3.41
N GLU A 123 14.95 -8.60 2.92
CA GLU A 123 15.17 -7.80 1.71
C GLU A 123 16.08 -6.59 1.99
N LYS A 124 17.04 -6.35 1.09
CA LYS A 124 17.97 -5.23 1.19
C LYS A 124 17.42 -3.98 0.51
N VAL A 125 17.58 -2.82 1.14
CA VAL A 125 17.30 -1.51 0.55
C VAL A 125 18.49 -1.07 -0.32
N TYR A 126 18.20 -0.64 -1.55
CA TYR A 126 19.17 -0.10 -2.51
C TYR A 126 18.98 1.40 -2.72
#